data_AF-A0A538RPP2-F1
#
_entry.id   AF-A0A538RPP2-F1
#
_cell.length_a   1.000
_cell.length_b   1.000
_cell.length_c   1.000
_cell.angle_alpha   90.00
_cell.angle_beta   90.00
_cell.angle_gamma   90.00
#
_symmetry.space_group_name_H-M   'P 1'
#
loop_
_entity.id
_entity.type
_entity.pdbx_description
1 polymer ?
#
loop_
_entity_poly.entity_id
_entity_poly.type
_entity_poly.pdbx_seq_one_letter_code
_entity_poly.pdbx_strand_id
1 'polypeptide(L)' 'MRITKVYTKTGDKGKTRLAGGQQVWKDSLRVEAYGDVDELNSTIGVVRAFNAESLGNHPSADQLEGELRWM' A
#
# COMPACT_ATOMS: atom_id res chain seq x y z
N MET A 1 -4.15 13.12 5.64
CA MET A 1 -3.83 13.49 4.24
C MET A 1 -5.15 13.61 3.48
N ARG A 2 -5.32 14.59 2.58
CA ARG A 2 -6.54 14.75 1.77
C ARG A 2 -6.17 14.69 0.28
N ILE A 3 -6.78 13.77 -0.46
CA ILE A 3 -6.52 13.60 -1.90
C ILE A 3 -7.60 14.36 -2.68
N THR A 4 -7.29 15.57 -3.15
CA THR A 4 -8.20 16.36 -4.01
C THR A 4 -7.88 16.16 -5.49
N LYS A 5 -6.61 15.99 -5.82
CA LYS A 5 -6.11 15.62 -7.17
C LYS A 5 -5.02 14.59 -7.00
N VAL A 6 -5.09 13.52 -7.78
CA VAL A 6 -4.11 12.42 -7.73
C VAL A 6 -2.79 12.84 -8.38
N TYR A 7 -2.83 13.62 -9.47
CA TYR A 7 -1.63 14.12 -10.14
C TYR A 7 -1.32 15.58 -9.77
N THR A 8 -0.04 15.86 -9.50
CA THR A 8 0.46 17.21 -9.13
C THR A 8 1.57 17.72 -10.04
N LYS A 9 2.21 16.84 -10.84
CA LYS A 9 3.40 17.10 -11.66
C LYS A 9 4.67 17.49 -10.88
N THR A 10 4.63 17.53 -9.54
CA THR A 10 5.79 17.94 -8.73
C THR A 10 6.93 16.94 -8.76
N GLY A 11 6.66 15.70 -9.17
CA GLY A 11 7.64 14.62 -9.25
C GLY A 11 8.22 14.35 -10.63
N ASP A 12 7.88 15.15 -11.64
CA ASP A 12 8.26 14.92 -13.04
C ASP A 12 9.78 15.04 -13.26
N LYS A 13 10.47 15.80 -12.39
CA LYS A 13 11.93 15.95 -12.39
C LYS A 13 12.67 14.85 -11.59
N GLY A 14 12.00 13.74 -11.28
CA GLY A 14 12.62 12.58 -10.61
C GLY A 14 12.71 12.66 -9.08
N LYS A 15 12.22 13.74 -8.45
CA LYS A 15 12.16 13.88 -6.99
C LYS A 15 10.76 13.65 -6.44
N THR A 16 10.66 13.28 -5.17
CA THR A 16 9.39 13.17 -4.44
C THR A 16 9.50 13.84 -3.07
N ARG A 17 8.37 14.07 -2.41
CA ARG A 17 8.30 14.71 -1.09
C ARG A 17 7.85 13.68 -0.05
N LEU A 18 8.66 13.50 0.99
CA LEU A 18 8.35 12.64 2.12
C LEU A 18 7.32 13.30 3.05
N ALA A 19 6.72 12.50 3.93
CA ALA A 19 6.02 13.02 5.10
C ALA A 19 6.99 13.90 5.91
N GLY A 20 6.59 15.14 6.20
CA GLY A 20 7.46 16.16 6.81
C GLY A 20 8.07 17.18 5.83
N GLY A 21 7.88 17.00 4.52
CA GLY A 21 8.18 18.05 3.53
C GLY A 21 9.55 17.96 2.86
N GLN A 22 10.45 17.10 3.35
CA GLN A 22 11.75 16.84 2.74
C GLN A 22 11.59 16.30 1.31
N GLN A 23 12.41 16.79 0.37
CA GLN A 23 12.49 16.26 -0.99
C GLN A 23 13.67 15.32 -1.17
N VAL A 24 13.43 14.16 -1.76
CA VAL A 24 14.43 13.13 -2.06
C VAL A 24 14.27 12.63 -3.49
N TRP A 25 15.28 11.97 -4.04
CA TRP A 25 15.18 11.30 -5.33
C TRP A 25 14.29 10.05 -5.24
N LYS A 26 13.59 9.73 -6.33
CA LYS A 26 12.68 8.58 -6.40
C LYS A 26 13.40 7.23 -6.23
N ASP A 27 14.68 7.17 -6.54
CA ASP A 27 15.57 6.01 -6.39
C ASP A 27 16.30 5.97 -5.03
N SER A 28 15.94 6.86 -4.09
CA SER A 28 16.50 6.79 -2.74
C SER A 28 15.98 5.56 -2.00
N LEU A 29 16.84 4.91 -1.22
CA LEU A 29 16.52 3.72 -0.41
C LEU A 29 15.24 3.87 0.43
N ARG A 30 14.95 5.08 0.91
CA ARG A 30 13.75 5.35 1.70
C ARG A 30 12.48 5.29 0.86
N VAL A 31 12.51 5.77 -0.38
CA VAL A 31 11.37 5.71 -1.29
C VAL A 31 11.16 4.28 -1.76
N GLU A 32 12.23 3.56 -2.07
CA GLU A 32 12.19 2.13 -2.42
C GLU A 32 11.54 1.30 -1.30
N ALA A 33 12.02 1.44 -0.05
CA ALA A 33 11.44 0.73 1.09
C ALA A 33 9.94 1.04 1.31
N TYR A 34 9.48 2.27 1.03
CA TYR A 34 8.04 2.58 1.10
C TYR A 34 7.27 2.00 -0.09
N GLY A 35 7.88 1.93 -1.26
CA GLY A 35 7.33 1.28 -2.44
C GLY A 35 7.10 -0.21 -2.22
N ASP A 36 8.07 -0.92 -1.63
CA ASP A 36 7.95 -2.34 -1.32
C ASP A 36 6.79 -2.61 -0.35
N VAL A 37 6.61 -1.74 0.65
CA VAL A 37 5.48 -1.84 1.59
C VAL A 37 4.14 -1.54 0.90
N ASP A 38 4.10 -0.58 -0.02
CA ASP A 38 2.89 -0.25 -0.80
C ASP A 38 2.50 -1.41 -1.76
N GLU A 39 3.49 -2.07 -2.36
CA GLU A 39 3.29 -3.26 -3.19
C GLU A 39 2.81 -4.46 -2.38
N LEU A 40 3.42 -4.72 -1.21
CA LEU A 40 2.97 -5.76 -0.28
C LEU A 40 1.52 -5.52 0.15
N ASN A 41 1.18 -4.27 0.53
CA ASN A 41 -0.18 -3.92 0.94
C ASN A 41 -1.19 -4.13 -0.21
N SER A 42 -0.82 -3.76 -1.43
CA SER A 42 -1.64 -4.01 -2.62
C SER A 42 -1.88 -5.52 -2.84
N THR A 43 -0.84 -6.33 -2.63
CA THR A 43 -0.93 -7.79 -2.74
C THR A 43 -1.82 -8.39 -1.67
N ILE A 44 -1.72 -7.94 -0.42
CA ILE A 44 -2.63 -8.34 0.68
C ILE A 44 -4.08 -7.98 0.33
N GLY A 45 -4.31 -6.80 -0.23
CA GLY A 45 -5.63 -6.38 -0.71
C GLY A 45 -6.23 -7.34 -1.72
N VAL A 46 -5.43 -7.84 -2.67
CA VAL A 46 -5.87 -8.85 -3.66
C VAL A 46 -6.22 -10.16 -2.96
N VAL A 47 -5.37 -10.66 -2.06
CA VAL A 47 -5.63 -11.90 -1.31
C VAL A 47 -6.93 -11.80 -0.52
N ARG A 48 -7.16 -10.68 0.17
CA ARG A 48 -8.40 -10.45 0.92
C ARG A 48 -9.63 -10.39 0.02
N ALA A 49 -9.53 -9.79 -1.17
CA ALA A 49 -10.63 -9.74 -2.12
C ALA A 49 -11.08 -11.14 -2.57
N PHE A 50 -10.13 -12.04 -2.85
CA PHE A 50 -10.45 -13.44 -3.17
C PHE A 50 -10.93 -14.24 -1.95
N ASN A 51 -10.31 -14.04 -0.78
CA ASN A 51 -10.71 -14.73 0.45
C ASN A 51 -12.14 -14.39 0.89
N ALA A 52 -12.61 -13.17 0.57
CA ALA A 52 -13.95 -12.70 0.93
C ALA A 52 -15.09 -13.63 0.46
N GLU A 53 -14.91 -14.34 -0.66
CA GLU A 53 -15.91 -15.30 -1.19
C GLU A 53 -16.04 -16.57 -0.33
N SER A 54 -15.04 -16.87 0.49
CA SER A 54 -14.97 -18.08 1.32
C SER A 54 -15.26 -17.84 2.80
N LEU A 55 -15.51 -16.59 3.20
CA LEU A 55 -15.84 -16.24 4.58
C LEU A 55 -17.10 -16.96 5.07
N GLY A 56 -17.06 -17.48 6.29
CA GLY A 56 -18.14 -18.29 6.87
C GLY A 56 -18.36 -19.68 6.25
N ASN A 57 -17.69 -19.99 5.12
CA ASN A 57 -17.74 -21.30 4.46
C ASN A 57 -16.56 -22.18 4.84
N HIS A 58 -15.42 -21.59 5.23
CA HIS A 58 -14.20 -22.32 5.59
C HIS A 58 -13.49 -21.68 6.79
N PRO A 59 -13.21 -22.42 7.89
CA PRO A 59 -12.56 -21.86 9.09
C PRO A 59 -11.23 -21.17 8.81
N SER A 60 -10.43 -21.68 7.87
CA SER A 60 -9.17 -21.03 7.47
C SER A 60 -9.36 -19.69 6.76
N ALA A 61 -10.50 -19.47 6.09
CA ALA A 61 -10.78 -18.17 5.47
C ALA A 61 -11.07 -17.12 6.55
N ASP A 62 -11.81 -17.49 7.61
CA ASP A 62 -12.07 -16.62 8.74
C ASP A 62 -10.80 -16.33 9.56
N GLN A 63 -9.94 -17.35 9.74
CA GLN A 63 -8.63 -17.17 10.37
C GLN A 63 -7.76 -16.19 9.58
N LEU A 64 -7.63 -16.41 8.26
CA LEU A 64 -6.80 -15.57 7.39
C LEU A 64 -7.30 -14.13 7.38
N GLU A 65 -8.61 -13.90 7.33
CA GLU A 65 -9.16 -12.55 7.43
C GLU A 65 -8.87 -11.92 8.81
N GLY A 66 -8.93 -12.69 9.89
CA GLY A 66 -8.54 -12.22 11.22
C GLY A 66 -7.08 -11.76 11.30
N GLU A 67 -6.17 -12.49 10.63
CA GLU A 67 -4.74 -12.15 10.56
C GLU A 67 -4.49 -10.92 9.68
N LEU A 68 -5.08 -10.89 8.47
CA LEU A 68 -4.83 -9.83 7.49
C LEU A 68 -5.57 -8.52 7.79
N ARG A 69 -6.59 -8.52 8.65
CA ARG A 69 -7.42 -7.33 8.95
C ARG A 69 -6.64 -6.16 9.57
N TRP A 70 -5.52 -6.45 10.23
CA TRP A 70 -4.70 -5.45 10.92
C TRP A 70 -3.35 -5.18 10.24
N MET A 71 -3.11 -5.83 9.11
CA MET A 71 -1.98 -5.52 8.23
C MET A 71 -2.37 -4.34 7.33
#